data_AF-A0AAV6CQ90-F1
#
_entry.id   AF-A0AAV6CQ90-F1
#
_cell.length_a   1.000
_cell.length_b   1.000
_cell.length_c   1.000
_cell.angle_alpha   90.00
_cell.angle_beta   90.00
_cell.angle_gamma   90.00
#
_symmetry.space_group_name_H-M   'P 1'
#
loop_
_entity.id
_entity.type
_entity.pdbx_description
1 polymer ?
#
loop_
_entity_poly.entity_id
_entity_poly.type
_entity_poly.pdbx_seq_one_letter_code
_entity_poly.pdbx_strand_id
1 'polypeptide(L)' 'TQVERALSTLSPKEKEILRLRFGIGEEGEHTLEEVGRRFSVTRERIRQIETKALRKLRHPLRGRALKAFVEN' A
#
# COMPACT_ATOMS: atom_id res chain seq x y z
N THR A 1 11.81 -3.61 -8.63
CA THR A 1 12.13 -2.26 -8.09
C THR A 1 12.19 -2.31 -6.57
N GLN A 2 12.78 -1.32 -5.88
CA GLN A 2 12.79 -1.26 -4.41
C GLN A 2 11.36 -1.21 -3.81
N VAL A 3 10.43 -0.56 -4.51
CA VAL A 3 8.99 -0.54 -4.19
C VAL A 3 8.42 -1.97 -4.11
N GLU A 4 8.70 -2.82 -5.10
CA GLU A 4 8.24 -4.22 -5.08
C GLU A 4 8.82 -5.03 -3.91
N ARG A 5 10.08 -4.79 -3.53
CA ARG A 5 10.71 -5.42 -2.35
C ARG A 5 10.08 -4.96 -1.04
N ALA A 6 9.66 -3.70 -0.96
CA ALA A 6 8.96 -3.20 0.21
C ALA A 6 7.54 -3.79 0.30
N LEU A 7 6.82 -3.80 -0.83
CA LEU A 7 5.49 -4.37 -0.93
C LEU A 7 5.46 -5.89 -0.69
N SER A 8 6.54 -6.63 -0.98
CA SER A 8 6.62 -8.06 -0.68
C SER A 8 6.69 -8.39 0.82
N THR A 9 6.90 -7.39 1.69
CA THR A 9 6.87 -7.57 3.16
C THR A 9 5.47 -7.47 3.75
N LEU A 10 4.48 -7.09 2.95
CA LEU A 10 3.08 -6.94 3.34
C LEU A 10 2.29 -8.20 3.03
N SER A 11 1.09 -8.32 3.61
CA SER A 11 0.19 -9.40 3.20
C SER A 11 -0.27 -9.20 1.74
N PRO A 12 -0.66 -10.26 1.01
CA PRO A 12 -1.13 -10.15 -0.37
C PRO A 12 -2.23 -9.09 -0.53
N LYS A 13 -3.18 -9.05 0.40
CA LYS A 13 -4.29 -8.08 0.41
C LYS A 13 -3.82 -6.64 0.66
N GLU A 14 -2.87 -6.43 1.58
CA GLU A 14 -2.28 -5.11 1.82
C GLU A 14 -1.48 -4.63 0.61
N LYS A 15 -0.71 -5.53 -0.02
CA LYS A 15 0.05 -5.26 -1.24
C LYS A 15 -0.86 -4.84 -2.39
N GLU A 16 -1.93 -5.59 -2.64
CA GLU A 16 -2.86 -5.31 -3.73
C GLU A 16 -3.63 -3.99 -3.53
N ILE A 17 -4.08 -3.72 -2.30
CA ILE A 17 -4.71 -2.43 -1.96
C ILE A 17 -3.75 -1.27 -2.23
N LEU A 18 -2.49 -1.36 -1.80
CA LEU A 18 -1.51 -0.29 -2.06
C LEU A 18 -1.20 -0.14 -3.55
N ARG A 19 -1.13 -1.24 -4.31
CA ARG A 19 -0.91 -1.14 -5.76
C ARG A 19 -2.02 -0.38 -6.46
N LEU A 20 -3.27 -0.70 -6.15
CA LEU A 20 -4.42 -0.02 -6.73
C LEU A 20 -4.50 1.44 -6.27
N ARG A 21 -4.22 1.72 -4.99
CA ARG A 21 -4.26 3.08 -4.44
C ARG A 21 -3.20 4.01 -5.03
N PHE A 22 -2.01 3.49 -5.32
CA PHE A 22 -0.86 4.27 -5.79
C PHE A 22 -0.46 3.98 -7.25
N GLY A 23 -1.30 3.26 -8.00
CA GLY A 23 -1.04 2.93 -9.42
C GLY A 23 0.23 2.11 -9.66
N ILE A 24 0.69 1.33 -8.67
CA ILE A 24 1.97 0.61 -8.76
C ILE A 24 1.77 -0.66 -9.60
N GLY A 25 2.17 -0.61 -10.86
CA GLY A 25 2.02 -1.72 -11.80
C GLY A 25 0.59 -1.90 -12.33
N GLU A 26 -0.25 -0.87 -12.16
CA GLU A 26 -1.61 -0.78 -12.67
C GLU A 26 -1.71 0.44 -13.62
N GLU A 27 -2.76 0.52 -14.43
CA GLU A 27 -2.95 1.61 -15.40
C GLU A 27 -3.20 2.98 -14.74
N GLY A 28 -3.56 3.02 -13.45
CA GLY A 28 -3.78 4.25 -12.70
C GLY A 28 -4.10 4.06 -11.22
N GLU A 29 -4.15 5.18 -10.49
CA GLU A 29 -4.57 5.23 -9.10
C GLU A 29 -6.08 5.06 -8.96
N HIS A 30 -6.51 4.37 -7.91
CA HIS A 30 -7.92 4.18 -7.57
C HIS A 30 -8.25 4.85 -6.24
N THR A 31 -9.44 5.40 -6.13
CA THR A 31 -9.98 5.98 -4.90
C THR A 31 -10.26 4.90 -3.83
N LEU A 32 -10.35 5.32 -2.56
CA LEU A 32 -10.72 4.42 -1.46
C LEU A 32 -12.08 3.76 -1.69
N GLU A 33 -13.04 4.48 -2.27
CA GLU A 33 -14.35 3.95 -2.65
C GLU A 33 -14.27 2.89 -3.74
N GLU A 34 -13.50 3.10 -4.81
CA GLU A 34 -13.34 2.13 -5.92
C GLU A 34 -12.66 0.85 -5.44
N VAL A 35 -11.59 0.99 -4.66
CA VAL A 35 -10.92 -0.15 -4.03
C VAL A 35 -11.88 -0.85 -3.05
N GLY A 36 -12.67 -0.09 -2.28
CA GLY A 36 -13.68 -0.64 -1.38
C GLY A 36 -14.69 -1.52 -2.11
N ARG A 37 -15.22 -1.05 -3.25
CA ARG A 37 -16.13 -1.82 -4.12
C ARG A 37 -15.47 -3.11 -4.63
N ARG A 38 -14.22 -3.04 -5.11
CA ARG A 38 -13.48 -4.20 -5.65
C ARG A 38 -13.23 -5.29 -4.60
N PHE A 39 -13.02 -4.90 -3.33
CA PHE A 39 -12.78 -5.83 -2.22
C PHE A 39 -14.04 -6.15 -1.40
N SER A 40 -15.21 -5.67 -1.81
CA SER A 40 -16.48 -5.80 -1.08
C SER A 40 -16.38 -5.35 0.39
N VAL A 41 -15.71 -4.22 0.63
CA VAL A 41 -15.54 -3.61 1.95
C VAL A 41 -15.83 -2.12 1.92
N THR A 42 -16.08 -1.54 3.09
CA THR A 42 -16.31 -0.10 3.19
C THR A 42 -15.04 0.70 2.88
N ARG A 43 -15.21 1.94 2.42
CA ARG A 43 -14.12 2.91 2.25
C ARG A 43 -13.25 3.01 3.51
N GLU A 44 -13.88 3.12 4.68
CA GLU A 44 -13.16 3.24 5.95
C GLU A 44 -12.32 2.00 6.24
N ARG A 45 -12.79 0.81 5.83
CA ARG A 45 -11.99 -0.41 5.94
C ARG A 45 -10.73 -0.35 5.06
N ILE A 46 -10.82 0.18 3.85
CA ILE A 46 -9.64 0.39 2.99
C ILE A 46 -8.67 1.38 3.65
N ARG A 47 -9.17 2.52 4.17
CA ARG A 47 -8.34 3.52 4.86
C ARG A 47 -7.57 2.94 6.06
N GLN A 48 -8.24 2.09 6.86
CA GLN A 48 -7.60 1.39 7.97
C GLN A 48 -6.49 0.44 7.51
N ILE A 49 -6.74 -0.33 6.44
CA ILE A 49 -5.75 -1.26 5.88
C ILE A 49 -4.55 -0.49 5.31
N GLU A 50 -4.80 0.59 4.57
CA GLU A 50 -3.77 1.47 4.01
C GLU A 50 -2.88 2.04 5.14
N THR A 51 -3.49 2.62 6.17
CA THR A 51 -2.77 3.17 7.34
C THR A 51 -1.91 2.09 8.03
N LYS A 52 -2.48 0.89 8.21
CA LYS A 52 -1.77 -0.25 8.82
C LYS A 52 -0.59 -0.70 7.97
N ALA A 53 -0.77 -0.78 6.64
CA ALA A 53 0.27 -1.18 5.71
C ALA A 53 1.40 -0.13 5.65
N LEU A 54 1.06 1.16 5.55
CA LEU A 54 2.04 2.25 5.60
C LEU A 54 2.82 2.24 6.92
N ARG A 55 2.17 1.98 8.06
CA ARG A 55 2.86 1.83 9.35
C ARG A 55 3.87 0.68 9.34
N LYS A 56 3.53 -0.46 8.71
CA LYS A 56 4.47 -1.60 8.57
C LYS A 56 5.68 -1.25 7.70
N LEU A 57 5.45 -0.48 6.64
CA LEU A 57 6.50 -0.02 5.72
C LEU A 57 7.43 1.00 6.38
N ARG A 58 6.93 1.84 7.29
CA ARG A 58 7.72 2.83 8.06
C ARG A 58 8.54 2.21 9.20
N HIS A 59 8.30 0.94 9.56
CA HIS A 59 9.00 0.30 10.68
C HIS A 59 10.50 0.13 10.35
N PRO A 60 11.46 0.56 11.19
CA PRO A 60 12.88 0.64 10.83
C PRO A 60 13.50 -0.66 10.29
N LEU A 61 13.06 -1.81 10.80
CA LEU A 61 13.52 -3.13 10.33
C LEU A 61 13.00 -3.51 8.94
N ARG A 62 11.84 -2.97 8.50
CA ARG A 62 11.22 -3.23 7.18
C ARG A 62 11.40 -2.06 6.20
N GLY A 63 11.51 -0.84 6.74
CA GLY A 63 11.58 0.42 6.01
C GLY A 63 12.97 0.81 5.53
N ARG A 64 14.04 0.04 5.80
CA ARG A 64 15.35 0.28 5.15
C ARG A 64 15.24 0.35 3.62
N ALA A 65 14.28 -0.37 3.02
CA ALA A 65 14.04 -0.33 1.58
C ALA A 65 13.32 0.94 1.08
N LEU A 66 12.67 1.71 1.96
CA LEU A 66 11.84 2.89 1.63
C LEU A 66 12.38 4.20 2.22
N LYS A 67 13.29 4.15 3.20
CA LYS A 67 13.86 5.33 3.87
C LYS A 67 14.56 6.27 2.88
N ALA A 68 15.11 5.73 1.80
CA ALA A 68 15.77 6.50 0.73
C ALA A 68 14.84 7.41 -0.09
N PHE A 69 13.51 7.32 0.06
CA PHE A 69 12.55 8.10 -0.73
C PHE A 69 11.65 9.05 0.10
N VAL A 70 11.75 9.03 1.44
CA VAL A 70 10.93 9.89 2.32
C VAL A 70 11.71 11.13 2.79
N GLU A 71 13.03 11.16 2.61
CA GLU A 71 13.87 12.34 2.81
C GLU A 71 14.17 12.98 1.44
N ASN A 72 13.18 13.68 0.87
CA ASN A 72 13.38 14.76 -0.11
C ASN A 72 12.17 15.69 -0.11
#